data_AF-A0A1I7U1V8-F1
#
_entry.id   AF-A0A1I7U1V8-F1
#
_cell.length_a   1.000
_cell.length_b   1.000
_cell.length_c   1.000
_cell.angle_alpha   90.00
_cell.angle_beta   90.00
_cell.angle_gamma   90.00
#
_symmetry.space_group_name_H-M   'P 1'
#
loop_
_entity.id
_entity.type
_entity.pdbx_description
1 polymer ?
#
loop_
_entity_poly.entity_id
_entity_poly.type
_entity_poly.pdbx_seq_one_letter_code
_entity_poly.pdbx_strand_id
1 'polypeptide(L)'
;MNFFEWHAQMQAETESAVRGLIEHDPDINQEPLFPHGTPIELRSDPWRNQNTGSAYKEDPEQEKLRKQAKRLREEREEQWRMSQERRHKEKERMKKWRIQQKNEELKNTVCTEEQEMGSLEQDLEVSRKRKERQIEELSAKKLRKTVDEEFDGRMSTKESKILPTGEREEKNLSI
;
A
#
# COMPACT_ATOMS: atom_id res chain seq x y z
N MET A 1 1.13 22.89 3.92
CA MET A 1 0.84 22.11 5.13
C MET A 1 -0.12 20.99 4.71
N ASN A 2 0.33 19.75 4.78
CA ASN A 2 -0.47 18.60 4.35
C ASN A 2 -1.42 18.15 5.49
N PHE A 3 -2.42 17.32 5.17
CA PHE A 3 -3.41 16.84 6.15
C PHE A 3 -2.79 16.07 7.33
N PHE A 4 -1.76 15.24 7.08
CA PHE A 4 -1.07 14.49 8.11
C PHE A 4 -0.25 15.39 9.04
N GLU A 5 0.40 16.43 8.50
CA GLU A 5 1.11 17.44 9.29
C GLU A 5 0.15 18.23 10.19
N TRP A 6 -1.00 18.66 9.65
CA TRP A 6 -2.02 19.33 10.42
C TRP A 6 -2.61 18.44 11.53
N HIS A 7 -2.89 17.17 11.21
CA HIS A 7 -3.41 16.22 12.20
C HIS A 7 -2.37 15.93 13.30
N ALA A 8 -1.09 15.77 12.94
CA ALA A 8 -0.02 15.57 13.91
C ALA A 8 0.15 16.79 14.83
N GLN A 9 0.04 18.00 14.28
CA GLN A 9 0.10 19.23 15.05
C GLN A 9 -1.10 19.37 16.00
N MET A 10 -2.32 19.15 15.52
CA MET A 10 -3.53 19.18 16.35
C MET A 10 -3.48 18.14 17.48
N GLN A 11 -2.94 16.96 17.20
CA GLN A 11 -2.76 15.92 18.21
C GLN A 11 -1.73 16.34 19.26
N ALA A 12 -0.58 16.89 18.86
CA ALA A 12 0.44 17.39 19.78
C ALA A 12 -0.07 18.53 20.66
N GLU A 13 -0.85 19.46 20.10
CA GLU A 13 -1.47 20.57 20.84
C GLU A 13 -2.50 20.04 21.86
N THR A 14 -3.30 19.04 21.48
CA THR A 14 -4.27 18.40 22.38
C THR A 14 -3.56 17.67 23.52
N GLU A 15 -2.51 16.91 23.21
CA GLU A 15 -1.72 16.19 24.22
C GLU A 15 -1.03 17.15 25.20
N SER A 16 -0.53 18.29 24.72
CA SER A 16 0.05 19.36 25.55
C SER A 16 -0.99 19.99 26.47
N ALA A 17 -2.19 20.32 25.96
CA ALA A 17 -3.28 20.87 26.77
C ALA A 17 -3.77 19.90 27.85
N VAL A 18 -3.88 18.61 27.51
CA VAL A 18 -4.26 17.56 28.47
C VAL A 18 -3.19 17.37 29.53
N ARG A 19 -1.90 17.37 29.16
CA ARG A 19 -0.80 17.30 30.14
C ARG A 19 -0.81 18.50 31.08
N GLY A 20 -1.03 19.71 30.58
CA GLY A 20 -1.15 20.91 31.41
C GLY A 20 -2.32 20.82 32.40
N LEU A 21 -3.46 20.26 31.99
CA LEU A 21 -4.58 20.00 32.89
C LEU A 21 -4.22 18.95 33.95
N ILE A 22 -3.61 17.84 33.56
CA ILE A 22 -3.26 16.77 34.51
C ILE A 22 -2.19 17.24 35.49
N GLU A 23 -1.15 17.95 35.05
CA GLU A 23 -0.04 18.40 35.91
C GLU A 23 -0.46 19.53 36.88
N HIS A 24 -1.46 20.33 36.52
CA HIS A 24 -1.88 21.49 37.31
C HIS A 24 -3.24 21.36 37.99
N ASP A 25 -3.97 20.26 37.78
CA ASP A 25 -5.22 19.99 38.49
C ASP A 25 -4.94 19.23 39.80
N PRO A 26 -5.04 19.88 40.96
CA PRO A 26 -4.80 19.27 42.26
C PRO A 26 -5.84 18.21 42.63
N ASP A 27 -6.97 18.11 41.92
CA ASP A 27 -7.99 17.08 42.13
C ASP A 27 -7.68 15.78 41.35
N ILE A 28 -6.95 15.88 40.23
CA ILE A 28 -6.53 14.73 39.40
C ILE A 28 -5.26 14.06 39.95
N ASN A 29 -4.34 14.85 40.52
CA ASN A 29 -3.08 14.37 41.09
C ASN A 29 -3.19 13.90 42.55
N GLN A 30 -4.40 13.73 43.07
CA GLN A 30 -4.55 13.12 44.38
C GLN A 30 -4.22 11.63 44.26
N GLU A 31 -3.25 11.15 45.05
CA GLU A 31 -3.09 9.72 45.26
C GLU A 31 -4.46 9.14 45.63
N PRO A 32 -4.87 8.01 45.04
CA PRO A 32 -6.15 7.41 45.38
C PRO A 32 -6.20 7.24 46.90
N LEU A 33 -7.25 7.78 47.54
CA LEU A 33 -7.48 7.72 49.00
C LEU A 33 -7.36 6.29 49.57
N PHE A 34 -7.43 5.28 48.70
CA PHE A 34 -7.21 3.88 49.03
C PHE A 34 -6.00 3.36 48.24
N PRO A 35 -4.91 2.97 48.91
CA PRO A 35 -3.79 2.32 48.24
C PRO A 35 -4.25 1.05 47.51
N HIS A 36 -3.64 0.78 46.35
CA HIS A 36 -3.95 -0.42 45.57
C HIS A 36 -3.78 -1.68 46.42
N GLY A 37 -4.83 -2.50 46.49
CA GLY A 37 -4.82 -3.76 47.26
C GLY A 37 -5.45 -3.67 48.64
N THR A 38 -5.96 -2.50 49.06
CA THR A 38 -6.80 -2.42 50.26
C THR A 38 -8.17 -3.02 49.96
N PRO A 39 -8.59 -4.12 50.62
CA PRO A 39 -9.95 -4.62 50.47
C PRO A 39 -10.90 -3.57 51.01
N ILE A 40 -11.77 -3.02 50.16
CA ILE A 40 -12.89 -2.21 50.64
C ILE A 40 -13.84 -3.20 51.30
N GLU A 41 -13.77 -3.30 52.64
CA GLU A 41 -14.81 -3.95 53.41
C GLU A 41 -16.10 -3.17 53.17
N LEU A 42 -16.92 -3.66 52.25
CA LEU A 42 -18.32 -3.28 52.13
C LEU A 42 -18.97 -3.68 53.45
N ARG A 43 -18.95 -2.77 54.44
CA ARG A 43 -19.89 -2.83 55.55
C ARG A 43 -21.26 -2.78 54.90
N SER A 44 -21.92 -3.93 54.86
CA SER A 44 -23.36 -4.01 54.73
C SER A 44 -23.92 -3.33 55.97
N ASP A 45 -24.01 -2.00 55.94
CA ASP A 45 -24.63 -1.25 57.00
C ASP A 45 -26.01 -1.90 57.24
N PRO A 46 -26.36 -2.26 58.49
CA PRO A 46 -27.64 -2.90 58.80
C PRO A 46 -28.85 -2.10 58.31
N TRP A 47 -28.65 -0.81 58.03
CA TRP A 47 -29.63 0.14 57.52
C TRP A 47 -29.72 0.17 55.99
N ARG A 48 -28.67 -0.24 55.26
CA ARG A 48 -28.61 -0.19 53.79
C ARG A 48 -29.46 -1.27 53.11
N ASN A 49 -29.83 -2.30 53.88
CA ASN A 49 -30.72 -3.38 53.47
C ASN A 49 -32.08 -3.33 54.17
N GLN A 50 -32.42 -2.20 54.81
CA GLN A 50 -33.82 -1.91 55.03
C GLN A 50 -34.40 -1.57 53.67
N ASN A 51 -35.12 -2.54 53.14
CA ASN A 51 -36.21 -2.32 52.22
C ASN A 51 -37.11 -1.27 52.86
N THR A 52 -36.77 0.02 52.70
CA THR A 52 -37.67 1.13 52.93
C THR A 52 -38.67 1.06 51.79
N GLY A 53 -39.51 0.01 51.82
CA GLY A 53 -40.87 0.10 51.36
C GLY A 53 -41.48 1.21 52.20
N SER A 54 -41.24 2.44 51.76
CA SER A 54 -41.81 3.65 52.28
C SER A 54 -43.29 3.38 52.40
N ALA A 55 -43.78 3.19 53.63
CA ALA A 55 -45.20 3.02 53.93
C ALA A 55 -45.98 4.33 53.74
N TYR A 56 -45.48 5.22 52.87
CA TYR A 56 -46.18 6.39 52.42
C TYR A 56 -47.03 5.95 51.24
N LYS A 57 -48.34 6.16 51.35
CA LYS A 57 -49.21 6.16 50.17
C LYS A 57 -48.57 7.11 49.16
N GLU A 58 -48.06 6.58 48.05
CA GLU A 58 -47.55 7.39 46.96
C GLU A 58 -48.63 8.41 46.59
N ASP A 59 -48.28 9.69 46.62
CA ASP A 59 -49.16 10.77 46.22
C ASP A 59 -49.56 10.53 44.75
N PRO A 60 -50.86 10.53 44.40
CA PRO A 60 -51.30 10.35 43.01
C PRO A 60 -50.67 11.36 42.05
N GLU A 61 -50.22 12.53 42.51
CA GLU A 61 -49.46 13.47 41.68
C GLU A 61 -48.03 12.98 41.39
N GLN A 62 -47.35 12.39 42.37
CA GLN A 62 -46.01 11.82 42.17
C GLN A 62 -46.04 10.61 41.25
N GLU A 63 -47.08 9.78 41.33
CA GLU A 63 -47.23 8.63 40.44
C GLU A 63 -47.42 9.08 38.97
N LYS A 64 -48.20 10.15 38.76
CA LYS A 64 -48.37 10.77 37.43
C LYS A 64 -47.05 11.32 36.89
N LEU A 65 -46.28 12.04 37.71
CA LEU A 65 -44.98 12.58 37.33
C LEU A 65 -43.97 11.46 37.01
N ARG A 66 -43.97 10.36 37.78
CA ARG A 66 -43.14 9.17 37.48
C ARG A 66 -43.52 8.54 36.15
N LYS A 67 -44.82 8.36 35.89
CA LYS A 67 -45.32 7.84 34.60
C LYS A 67 -44.91 8.74 33.44
N GLN A 68 -45.01 10.06 33.60
CA GLN A 68 -44.57 11.02 32.58
C GLN A 68 -43.05 10.97 32.36
N ALA A 69 -42.26 10.96 33.43
CA ALA A 69 -40.81 10.85 33.36
C ALA A 69 -40.36 9.54 32.71
N LYS A 70 -41.07 8.43 32.99
CA LYS A 70 -40.79 7.13 32.37
C LYS A 70 -41.04 7.18 30.86
N ARG A 71 -42.18 7.72 30.42
CA ARG A 71 -42.48 7.91 28.98
C ARG A 71 -41.42 8.76 28.28
N LEU A 72 -41.03 9.88 28.89
CA LEU A 72 -39.99 10.75 28.33
C LEU A 72 -38.63 10.05 28.20
N ARG A 73 -38.28 9.15 29.12
CA ARG A 73 -37.06 8.33 29.00
C ARG A 73 -37.18 7.31 27.87
N GLU A 74 -38.30 6.61 27.79
CA GLU A 74 -38.57 5.64 26.72
C GLU A 74 -38.51 6.31 25.33
N GLU A 75 -39.16 7.46 25.14
CA GLU A 75 -39.11 8.24 23.90
C GLU A 75 -37.68 8.67 23.55
N ARG A 76 -36.90 9.12 24.55
CA ARG A 76 -35.51 9.54 24.34
C ARG A 76 -34.62 8.36 23.95
N GLU A 77 -34.82 7.20 24.58
CA GLU A 77 -34.10 5.97 24.25
C GLU A 77 -34.44 5.47 22.84
N GLU A 78 -35.71 5.55 22.44
CA GLU A 78 -36.14 5.24 21.07
C GLU A 78 -35.49 6.17 20.04
N GLN A 79 -35.50 7.49 20.30
CA GLN A 79 -34.82 8.46 19.43
C GLN A 79 -33.32 8.18 19.32
N TRP A 80 -32.67 7.85 20.44
CA TRP A 80 -31.26 7.50 20.45
C TRP A 80 -31.01 6.23 19.63
N ARG A 81 -31.84 5.18 19.79
CA ARG A 81 -31.74 3.92 19.04
C ARG A 81 -31.90 4.15 17.54
N MET A 82 -32.89 4.93 17.13
CA MET A 82 -33.12 5.31 15.74
C MET A 82 -31.93 6.11 15.17
N SER A 83 -31.32 6.99 15.96
CA SER A 83 -30.11 7.72 15.57
C SER A 83 -28.92 6.79 15.35
N GLN A 84 -28.70 5.82 16.25
CA GLN A 84 -27.64 4.83 16.09
C GLN A 84 -27.84 3.96 14.84
N GLU A 85 -29.08 3.54 14.56
CA GLU A 85 -29.37 2.75 13.37
C GLU A 85 -29.08 3.54 12.08
N ARG A 86 -29.44 4.83 12.03
CA ARG A 86 -29.10 5.71 10.89
C ARG A 86 -27.59 5.84 10.72
N ARG A 87 -26.84 6.09 11.80
CA ARG A 87 -25.37 6.16 11.77
C ARG A 87 -24.75 4.87 11.26
N HIS A 88 -25.27 3.72 11.69
CA HIS A 88 -24.80 2.41 11.22
C HIS A 88 -25.07 2.23 9.73
N LYS A 89 -26.29 2.53 9.26
CA LYS A 89 -26.65 2.48 7.83
C LYS A 89 -25.75 3.39 6.98
N GLU A 90 -25.44 4.58 7.46
CA GLU A 90 -24.56 5.50 6.76
C GLU A 90 -23.11 4.99 6.70
N LYS A 91 -22.58 4.45 7.80
CA LYS A 91 -21.26 3.81 7.82
C LYS A 91 -21.16 2.67 6.80
N GLU A 92 -22.18 1.82 6.74
CA GLU A 92 -22.23 0.72 5.76
C GLU A 92 -22.31 1.24 4.31
N ARG A 93 -23.10 2.30 4.06
CA ARG A 93 -23.14 2.95 2.75
C ARG A 93 -21.78 3.49 2.33
N MET A 94 -21.09 4.18 3.24
CA MET A 94 -19.75 4.73 2.99
C MET A 94 -18.72 3.64 2.75
N LYS A 95 -18.79 2.53 3.49
CA LYS A 95 -17.92 1.36 3.29
C LYS A 95 -18.09 0.76 1.89
N LYS A 96 -19.34 0.56 1.45
CA LYS A 96 -19.64 0.07 0.09
C LYS A 96 -19.10 1.02 -0.97
N TRP A 97 -19.30 2.33 -0.80
CA TRP A 97 -18.80 3.33 -1.73
C TRP A 97 -17.26 3.31 -1.85
N ARG A 98 -16.53 3.20 -0.73
CA ARG A 98 -15.06 3.07 -0.73
C ARG A 98 -14.58 1.82 -1.47
N ILE A 99 -15.26 0.69 -1.29
CA ILE A 99 -14.94 -0.56 -2.01
C ILE A 99 -15.17 -0.38 -3.51
N GLN A 100 -16.26 0.27 -3.90
CA GLN A 100 -16.55 0.54 -5.31
C GLN A 100 -15.49 1.44 -5.95
N GLN A 101 -15.10 2.53 -5.30
CA GLN A 101 -14.04 3.42 -5.78
C GLN A 101 -12.72 2.68 -5.95
N LYS A 102 -12.31 1.88 -4.96
CA LYS A 102 -11.09 1.06 -5.06
C LYS A 102 -11.16 0.05 -6.22
N ASN A 103 -12.33 -0.55 -6.47
CA ASN A 103 -12.49 -1.46 -7.59
C ASN A 103 -12.43 -0.74 -8.95
N GLU A 104 -12.93 0.50 -9.04
CA GLU A 104 -12.81 1.33 -10.24
C GLU A 104 -11.34 1.74 -10.49
N GLU A 105 -10.61 2.13 -9.44
CA GLU A 105 -9.17 2.38 -9.50
C GLU A 105 -8.40 1.16 -10.01
N LEU A 106 -8.66 -0.03 -9.42
CA LEU A 106 -8.01 -1.28 -9.84
C LEU A 106 -8.33 -1.65 -11.30
N LYS A 107 -9.56 -1.40 -11.77
CA LYS A 107 -9.90 -1.62 -13.18
C LYS A 107 -9.09 -0.72 -14.11
N ASN A 108 -8.90 0.53 -13.71
CA ASN A 108 -8.11 1.48 -14.49
C ASN A 108 -6.63 1.08 -14.51
N THR A 109 -6.06 0.65 -13.38
CA THR A 109 -4.65 0.20 -13.34
C THR A 109 -4.42 -1.06 -14.17
N VAL A 110 -5.33 -2.03 -14.11
CA VAL A 110 -5.22 -3.24 -14.95
C VAL A 110 -5.31 -2.88 -16.43
N CYS A 111 -6.21 -1.97 -16.81
CA CYS A 111 -6.33 -1.54 -18.20
C CYS A 111 -5.06 -0.82 -18.71
N THR A 112 -4.40 -0.01 -17.86
CA THR A 112 -3.13 0.62 -18.23
C THR A 112 -1.99 -0.39 -18.32
N GLU A 113 -1.90 -1.34 -17.39
CA GLU A 113 -0.87 -2.39 -17.41
C GLU A 113 -1.03 -3.29 -18.65
N GLU A 114 -2.26 -3.64 -19.03
CA GLU A 114 -2.53 -4.41 -20.25
C GLU A 114 -2.11 -3.64 -21.52
N GLN A 115 -2.34 -2.32 -21.57
CA GLN A 115 -1.89 -1.49 -22.68
C GLN A 115 -0.36 -1.39 -22.75
N GLU A 116 0.31 -1.23 -21.62
CA GLU A 116 1.78 -1.17 -21.54
C GLU A 116 2.41 -2.50 -21.95
N MET A 117 1.86 -3.63 -21.49
CA MET A 117 2.31 -4.97 -21.89
C MET A 117 2.15 -5.19 -23.39
N GLY A 118 1.01 -4.81 -23.97
CA GLY A 118 0.80 -4.89 -25.42
C GLY A 118 1.79 -4.04 -26.22
N SER A 119 2.13 -2.85 -25.72
CA SER A 119 3.15 -1.98 -26.34
C SER A 119 4.54 -2.61 -26.29
N LEU A 120 4.92 -3.19 -25.15
CA LEU A 120 6.22 -3.86 -24.99
C LEU A 120 6.34 -5.11 -25.89
N GLU A 121 5.28 -5.90 -26.02
CA GLU A 121 5.26 -7.05 -26.94
C GLU A 121 5.45 -6.60 -28.39
N GLN A 122 4.82 -5.50 -28.78
CA GLN A 122 4.97 -4.94 -30.13
C GLN A 122 6.40 -4.44 -30.38
N ASP A 123 7.01 -3.76 -29.41
CA ASP A 123 8.39 -3.28 -29.51
C ASP A 123 9.41 -4.42 -29.57
N LEU A 124 9.17 -5.51 -28.83
CA LEU A 124 9.98 -6.73 -28.88
C LEU A 124 9.88 -7.40 -30.25
N GLU A 125 8.67 -7.50 -30.82
CA GLU A 125 8.46 -8.09 -32.13
C GLU A 125 9.12 -7.28 -33.26
N VAL A 126 9.00 -5.95 -33.21
CA VAL A 126 9.69 -5.04 -34.15
C VAL A 126 11.21 -5.19 -34.01
N SER A 127 11.72 -5.25 -32.79
CA SER A 127 13.15 -5.44 -32.52
C SER A 127 13.65 -6.79 -33.03
N ARG A 128 12.86 -7.85 -32.88
CA ARG A 128 13.17 -9.19 -33.38
C ARG A 128 13.29 -9.19 -34.90
N LYS A 129 12.30 -8.67 -35.62
CA LYS A 129 12.33 -8.57 -37.09
C LYS A 129 13.53 -7.75 -37.59
N ARG A 130 13.89 -6.67 -36.88
CA ARG A 130 15.07 -5.87 -37.21
C ARG A 130 16.36 -6.66 -37.05
N LYS A 131 16.50 -7.43 -35.96
CA LYS A 131 17.67 -8.30 -35.73
C LYS A 131 17.76 -9.41 -36.78
N GLU A 132 16.66 -10.06 -37.11
CA GLU A 132 16.61 -11.10 -38.15
C GLU A 132 17.08 -10.54 -39.51
N ARG A 133 16.59 -9.36 -39.91
CA ARG A 133 17.03 -8.70 -41.15
C ARG A 133 18.53 -8.36 -41.13
N GLN A 134 19.06 -7.89 -39.99
CA GLN A 134 20.49 -7.60 -39.85
C GLN A 134 21.34 -8.87 -39.97
N ILE A 135 20.87 -9.99 -39.42
CA ILE A 135 21.55 -11.29 -39.52
C ILE A 135 21.56 -11.76 -40.98
N GLU A 136 20.45 -11.67 -41.71
CA GLU A 136 20.38 -11.99 -43.14
C GLU A 136 21.31 -11.11 -43.98
N GLU A 137 21.37 -9.81 -43.69
CA GLU A 137 22.25 -8.90 -44.41
C GLU A 137 23.74 -9.23 -44.16
N LEU A 138 24.09 -9.56 -42.91
CA LEU A 138 25.45 -9.99 -42.55
C LEU A 138 25.81 -11.34 -43.17
N SER A 139 24.89 -12.30 -43.23
CA SER A 139 25.13 -13.59 -43.87
C SER A 139 25.32 -13.43 -45.38
N ALA A 140 24.49 -12.60 -46.04
CA ALA A 140 24.63 -12.30 -47.46
C ALA A 140 25.95 -11.58 -47.78
N LYS A 141 26.39 -10.63 -46.94
CA LYS A 141 27.69 -9.96 -47.09
C LYS A 141 28.86 -10.92 -46.92
N LYS A 142 28.79 -11.84 -45.93
CA LYS A 142 29.81 -12.89 -45.77
C LYS A 142 29.90 -13.80 -46.99
N LEU A 143 28.74 -14.22 -47.53
CA LEU A 143 28.69 -15.08 -48.71
C LEU A 143 29.27 -14.39 -49.97
N ARG A 144 28.97 -13.10 -50.17
CA ARG A 144 29.57 -12.32 -51.26
C ARG A 144 31.08 -12.24 -51.12
N LYS A 145 31.58 -11.95 -49.92
CA LYS A 145 33.02 -11.88 -49.65
C LYS A 145 33.74 -13.19 -49.92
N THR A 146 33.15 -14.33 -49.54
CA THR A 146 33.74 -15.65 -49.85
C THR A 146 33.75 -15.95 -51.34
N VAL A 147 32.72 -15.54 -52.09
CA VAL A 147 32.66 -15.72 -53.55
C VAL A 147 33.68 -14.83 -54.26
N ASP A 148 33.86 -13.59 -53.80
CA ASP A 148 34.86 -12.66 -54.36
C ASP A 148 36.30 -13.14 -54.05
N GLU A 149 36.56 -13.67 -52.85
CA GLU A 149 37.85 -14.28 -52.47
C GLU A 149 38.14 -15.56 -53.29
N GLU A 150 37.15 -16.39 -53.61
CA GLU A 150 37.29 -17.55 -54.50
C GLU A 150 37.48 -17.16 -55.98
N PHE A 151 36.92 -16.02 -56.40
CA PHE A 151 37.04 -15.51 -57.76
C PHE A 151 38.44 -14.92 -58.02
N ASP A 152 38.97 -14.12 -57.09
CA ASP A 152 40.33 -13.58 -57.18
C ASP A 152 41.41 -14.66 -57.00
N GLY A 153 41.13 -15.71 -56.23
CA GLY A 153 42.03 -16.86 -56.06
C GLY A 153 42.22 -17.73 -57.31
N ARG A 154 41.34 -17.66 -58.31
CA ARG A 154 41.43 -18.45 -59.56
C ARG A 154 42.14 -17.77 -60.73
N MET A 155 42.50 -16.48 -60.60
CA MET A 155 43.18 -15.73 -61.67
C MET A 155 44.70 -15.59 -61.48
N SER A 156 45.30 -16.19 -60.44
CA SER A 156 46.74 -16.09 -60.17
C SER A 156 47.44 -17.45 -60.08
N THR A 157 47.42 -18.24 -61.16
CA THR A 157 48.48 -19.23 -61.43
C THR A 157 48.53 -19.56 -62.93
N LYS A 158 49.15 -18.69 -63.73
CA LYS A 158 49.86 -19.13 -64.94
C LYS A 158 51.19 -18.39 -65.01
N GLU A 159 52.20 -19.17 -65.40
CA GLU A 159 53.60 -18.80 -65.63
C GLU A 159 54.47 -18.87 -64.36
N SER A 160 55.47 -19.75 -64.24
CA SER A 160 56.43 -20.17 -65.27
C SER A 160 57.08 -21.52 -64.91
N LYS A 161 57.21 -22.42 -65.90
CA LYS A 161 58.17 -23.53 -65.91
C LYS A 161 59.20 -23.23 -66.98
N ILE A 162 60.43 -22.94 -66.57
CA ILE A 162 61.63 -23.19 -67.36
C ILE A 162 62.63 -23.86 -66.40
N LEU A 163 63.01 -25.10 -66.71
CA LEU A 163 64.12 -25.89 -66.14
C LEU A 163 65.26 -25.89 -67.18
N PRO A 164 66.46 -26.45 -66.91
CA PRO A 164 67.42 -26.23 -65.82
C PRO A 164 68.86 -26.01 -66.40
N THR A 165 69.92 -26.22 -65.60
CA THR A 165 71.39 -26.13 -65.85
C THR A 165 72.00 -24.78 -65.45
N GLY A 166 73.14 -24.67 -64.77
CA GLY A 166 74.08 -25.60 -64.14
C GLY A 166 75.12 -24.78 -63.34
N GLU A 167 76.04 -25.47 -62.65
CA GLU A 167 77.31 -24.97 -62.06
C GLU A 167 77.19 -24.02 -60.84
N ARG A 168 77.50 -24.46 -59.61
CA ARG A 168 78.82 -24.70 -58.97
C ARG A 168 79.62 -23.41 -58.74
N GLU A 169 79.74 -23.02 -57.46
CA GLU A 169 80.93 -22.48 -56.76
C GLU A 169 80.46 -21.81 -55.45
N GLU A 170 80.75 -22.39 -54.29
CA GLU A 170 81.92 -22.13 -53.44
C GLU A 170 81.95 -20.74 -52.77
N LYS A 171 81.81 -20.78 -51.44
CA LYS A 171 82.58 -20.03 -50.42
C LYS A 171 82.36 -18.51 -50.29
N ASN A 172 81.98 -18.13 -49.06
CA ASN A 172 82.68 -17.22 -48.13
C ASN A 172 81.61 -16.56 -47.22
N LEU A 173 81.46 -16.91 -45.94
CA LEU A 173 82.26 -16.46 -44.79
C LEU A 173 82.62 -14.97 -44.86
N SER A 174 81.90 -14.14 -44.10
CA SER A 174 82.51 -13.22 -43.13
C SER A 174 81.46 -12.51 -42.25
N ILE A 175 81.61 -12.80 -40.96
CA ILE A 175 81.44 -11.97 -39.74
C ILE A 175 80.06 -11.39 -39.45
#